data_AF-A0A7J9VD28-F1
#
_entry.id   AF-A0A7J9VD28-F1
#
_cell.length_a   1.000
_cell.length_b   1.000
_cell.length_c   1.000
_cell.angle_alpha   90.00
_cell.angle_beta   90.00
_cell.angle_gamma   90.00
#
_symmetry.space_group_name_H-M   'P 1'
#
loop_
_entity.id
_entity.type
_entity.pdbx_description
1 polymer ?
#
loop_
_entity_poly.entity_id
_entity_poly.type
_entity_poly.pdbx_seq_one_letter_code
_entity_poly.pdbx_strand_id
1 'polypeptide(L)'
;MGFDNRIIEFDCHIYPPGSSSVTHRHNEAVIFVLKGSGHTLLDDERVEWEAGDTLYIPAGAWHQHHIDPDTPAVVVAAKPLPLQEYLGELTIEYKGDEPVHTDYEAGSFTEEFGGAGRGWRSADISDPAPPSADRPDR
;
A
#
# COMPACT_ATOMS: atom_id res chain seq x y z
N MET A 1 -21.20 -1.92 11.84
CA MET A 1 -20.83 -3.32 11.53
C MET A 1 -19.34 -3.34 11.33
N GLY A 2 -18.61 -4.13 12.11
CA GLY A 2 -17.16 -4.29 11.99
C GLY A 2 -16.81 -5.64 12.58
N PHE A 3 -15.88 -6.35 11.94
CA PHE A 3 -15.26 -7.52 12.55
C PHE A 3 -14.03 -7.03 13.34
N ASP A 4 -13.81 -7.59 14.52
CA ASP A 4 -12.60 -7.35 15.30
C ASP A 4 -11.43 -8.04 14.57
N ASN A 5 -10.66 -7.26 13.81
CA ASN A 5 -9.53 -7.78 13.06
C ASN A 5 -8.28 -7.77 13.94
N ARG A 6 -7.86 -8.96 14.36
CA ARG A 6 -6.65 -9.18 15.16
C ARG A 6 -5.53 -9.87 14.38
N ILE A 7 -5.72 -10.04 13.08
CA ILE A 7 -4.83 -10.86 12.24
C ILE A 7 -4.12 -9.98 11.22
N ILE A 8 -4.85 -9.10 10.53
CA ILE A 8 -4.35 -8.32 9.40
C ILE A 8 -4.43 -6.84 9.74
N GLU A 9 -3.31 -6.14 9.62
CA GLU A 9 -3.24 -4.69 9.59
C GLU A 9 -3.34 -4.18 8.15
N PHE A 10 -3.99 -3.03 7.99
CA PHE A 10 -4.02 -2.28 6.74
C PHE A 10 -3.42 -0.89 6.98
N ASP A 11 -2.31 -0.59 6.32
CA ASP A 11 -1.71 0.74 6.31
C ASP A 11 -2.00 1.44 4.99
N CYS A 12 -2.28 2.73 5.06
CA CYS A 12 -2.31 3.59 3.88
C CYS A 12 -1.05 4.46 3.89
N HIS A 13 -0.20 4.33 2.87
CA HIS A 13 0.99 5.14 2.72
C HIS A 13 0.83 6.12 1.57
N ILE A 14 1.26 7.36 1.80
CA ILE A 14 1.47 8.35 0.75
C ILE A 14 2.98 8.52 0.63
N TYR A 15 3.52 8.18 -0.53
CA TYR A 15 4.91 8.41 -0.84
C TYR A 15 5.07 9.64 -1.73
N PRO A 16 5.94 10.59 -1.37
CA PRO A 16 6.22 11.73 -2.20
C PRO A 16 6.74 11.39 -3.60
N PRO A 17 6.51 12.23 -4.62
CA PRO A 17 7.12 12.06 -5.94
C PRO A 17 8.64 12.01 -5.84
N GLY A 18 9.29 11.06 -6.52
CA GLY A 18 10.75 10.95 -6.54
C GLY A 18 11.40 10.48 -5.23
N SER A 19 10.59 10.11 -4.22
CA SER A 19 11.09 9.57 -2.96
C SER A 19 11.46 8.09 -3.07
N SER A 20 12.19 7.60 -2.07
CA SER A 20 12.37 6.18 -1.86
C SER A 20 12.30 5.82 -0.38
N SER A 21 11.79 4.63 -0.09
CA SER A 21 11.83 4.07 1.27
C SER A 21 13.25 3.61 1.62
N VAL A 22 13.47 3.24 2.87
CA VAL A 22 14.63 2.43 3.24
C VAL A 22 14.48 0.99 2.78
N THR A 23 15.60 0.33 2.52
CA THR A 23 15.61 -1.11 2.25
C THR A 23 15.41 -1.87 3.55
N HIS A 24 14.37 -2.69 3.58
CA HIS A 24 14.03 -3.49 4.75
C HIS A 24 13.47 -4.85 4.33
N ARG A 25 13.38 -5.75 5.29
CA ARG A 25 12.63 -6.99 5.16
C ARG A 25 11.85 -7.24 6.43
N HIS A 26 10.71 -7.87 6.25
CA HIS A 26 9.88 -8.36 7.33
C HIS A 26 9.10 -9.57 6.78
N ASN A 27 8.05 -9.97 7.48
CA ASN A 27 7.15 -11.02 7.01
C ASN A 27 6.40 -10.59 5.73
N GLU A 28 5.44 -11.38 5.26
CA GLU A 28 4.79 -11.07 3.98
C GLU A 28 3.93 -9.78 4.00
N ALA A 29 3.78 -9.16 2.83
CA ALA A 29 2.85 -8.06 2.62
C ALA A 29 2.20 -8.14 1.23
N VAL A 30 0.96 -7.66 1.13
CA VAL A 30 0.30 -7.40 -0.15
C VAL A 30 0.03 -5.91 -0.24
N ILE A 31 0.48 -5.28 -1.31
CA ILE A 31 0.40 -3.84 -1.51
C ILE A 31 -0.47 -3.55 -2.73
N PHE A 32 -1.57 -2.82 -2.52
CA PHE A 32 -2.44 -2.36 -3.59
C PHE A 32 -2.11 -0.92 -3.94
N VAL A 33 -1.80 -0.65 -5.21
CA VAL A 33 -1.44 0.70 -5.67
C VAL A 33 -2.72 1.44 -6.06
N LEU A 34 -3.05 2.49 -5.32
CA LEU A 34 -4.24 3.31 -5.56
C LEU A 34 -3.98 4.48 -6.52
N LYS A 35 -2.77 5.04 -6.48
CA LYS A 35 -2.35 6.21 -7.27
C LYS A 35 -0.84 6.17 -7.51
N GLY A 36 -0.40 6.80 -8.59
CA GLY A 36 1.02 6.97 -8.93
C GLY A 36 1.63 5.75 -9.61
N SER A 37 2.94 5.81 -9.80
CA SER A 37 3.76 4.76 -10.40
C SER A 37 5.16 4.76 -9.78
N GLY A 38 5.87 3.67 -9.99
CA GLY A 38 7.22 3.50 -9.51
C GLY A 38 7.68 2.06 -9.66
N HIS A 39 8.68 1.70 -8.87
CA HIS A 39 9.18 0.34 -8.84
C HIS A 39 9.60 -0.08 -7.44
N THR A 40 9.59 -1.39 -7.22
CA THR A 40 10.14 -2.02 -6.03
C THR A 40 11.37 -2.80 -6.43
N LEU A 41 12.49 -2.55 -5.76
CA LEU A 41 13.62 -3.47 -5.77
C LEU A 41 13.26 -4.60 -4.79
N LEU A 42 13.08 -5.82 -5.29
CA LEU A 42 12.70 -7.00 -4.53
C LEU A 42 13.81 -8.05 -4.69
N ASP A 43 14.63 -8.21 -3.65
CA ASP A 43 15.90 -8.92 -3.71
C ASP A 43 16.76 -8.48 -4.91
N ASP A 44 16.92 -9.33 -5.92
CA ASP A 44 17.70 -9.07 -7.13
C ASP A 44 16.84 -8.64 -8.32
N GLU A 45 15.52 -8.52 -8.14
CA GLU A 45 14.58 -8.16 -9.18
C GLU A 45 14.05 -6.74 -9.01
N ARG A 46 13.73 -6.10 -10.14
CA ARG A 46 13.05 -4.82 -10.18
C ARG A 46 11.64 -5.04 -10.72
N VAL A 47 10.65 -4.69 -9.91
CA VAL A 47 9.23 -4.86 -10.21
C VAL A 47 8.60 -3.48 -10.40
N GLU A 48 8.25 -3.14 -11.65
CA GLU A 48 7.49 -1.94 -11.98
C GLU A 48 6.03 -2.07 -11.54
N TRP A 49 5.41 -0.95 -11.20
CA TRP A 49 3.99 -0.90 -10.85
C TRP A 49 3.37 0.47 -11.12
N GLU A 50 2.06 0.45 -11.36
CA GLU A 50 1.22 1.65 -11.51
C GLU A 50 -0.13 1.49 -10.79
N ALA A 51 -0.92 2.57 -10.77
CA ALA A 51 -2.24 2.57 -10.15
C ALA A 51 -3.16 1.46 -10.71
N GLY A 52 -3.69 0.63 -9.80
CA GLY A 52 -4.48 -0.56 -10.13
C GLY A 52 -3.72 -1.87 -9.94
N ASP A 53 -2.40 -1.84 -9.86
CA ASP A 53 -1.59 -3.03 -9.64
C ASP A 53 -1.62 -3.51 -8.19
N THR A 54 -1.21 -4.78 -8.02
CA THR A 54 -1.00 -5.40 -6.70
C THR A 54 0.39 -6.01 -6.66
N LEU A 55 1.17 -5.63 -5.66
CA LEU A 55 2.48 -6.20 -5.36
C LEU A 55 2.38 -7.21 -4.21
N TYR A 56 2.99 -8.37 -4.39
CA TYR A 56 3.25 -9.29 -3.29
C TYR A 56 4.71 -9.17 -2.87
N ILE A 57 4.93 -8.98 -1.58
CA ILE A 57 6.24 -8.99 -0.94
C ILE A 57 6.34 -10.30 -0.15
N PRO A 58 7.14 -11.28 -0.61
CA PRO A 58 7.33 -12.54 0.12
C PRO A 58 7.96 -12.31 1.49
N ALA A 59 7.63 -13.18 2.45
CA ALA A 59 8.23 -13.12 3.78
C ALA A 59 9.76 -13.26 3.71
N GLY A 60 10.47 -12.32 4.34
CA GLY A 60 11.93 -12.28 4.41
C GLY A 60 12.64 -11.70 3.19
N ALA A 61 11.90 -11.32 2.13
CA ALA A 61 12.48 -10.68 0.95
C ALA A 61 12.92 -9.25 1.27
N TRP A 62 14.13 -8.88 0.86
CA TRP A 62 14.57 -7.49 0.92
C TRP A 62 13.80 -6.68 -0.09
N HIS A 63 13.23 -5.56 0.35
CA HIS A 63 12.48 -4.69 -0.52
C HIS A 63 12.69 -3.20 -0.24
N GLN A 64 12.62 -2.42 -1.31
CA GLN A 64 12.68 -0.96 -1.27
C GLN A 64 11.77 -0.38 -2.35
N HIS A 65 10.93 0.57 -2.00
CA HIS A 65 10.02 1.24 -2.93
C HIS A 65 10.64 2.55 -3.43
N HIS A 66 10.58 2.77 -4.73
CA HIS A 66 11.03 3.99 -5.42
C HIS A 66 9.86 4.58 -6.19
N ILE A 67 9.64 5.87 -6.02
CA ILE A 67 8.50 6.58 -6.62
C ILE A 67 8.95 7.38 -7.82
N ASP A 68 8.17 7.37 -8.88
CA ASP A 68 8.42 8.21 -10.05
C ASP A 68 8.32 9.71 -9.69
N PRO A 69 9.04 10.61 -10.38
CA PRO A 69 9.21 12.00 -9.97
C PRO A 69 7.98 12.90 -10.17
N ASP A 70 7.00 12.47 -10.96
CA ASP A 70 5.93 13.35 -11.44
C ASP A 70 4.72 13.44 -10.50
N THR A 71 4.38 12.35 -9.80
CA THR A 71 3.17 12.28 -8.96
C THR A 71 3.42 11.46 -7.69
N PRO A 72 2.73 11.79 -6.58
CA PRO A 72 2.83 10.99 -5.37
C PRO A 72 2.19 9.62 -5.60
N ALA A 73 2.77 8.59 -4.99
CA ALA A 73 2.18 7.27 -4.95
C ALA A 73 1.33 7.10 -3.69
N VAL A 74 0.22 6.40 -3.82
CA VAL A 74 -0.64 6.05 -2.69
C VAL A 74 -0.91 4.57 -2.75
N VAL A 75 -0.61 3.89 -1.64
CA VAL A 75 -0.73 2.44 -1.56
C VAL A 75 -1.43 2.02 -0.28
N VAL A 76 -2.12 0.90 -0.34
CA VAL A 76 -2.65 0.20 0.84
C VAL A 76 -1.89 -1.09 1.01
N ALA A 77 -1.19 -1.25 2.13
CA ALA A 77 -0.46 -2.45 2.47
C ALA A 77 -1.26 -3.28 3.47
N ALA A 78 -1.56 -4.53 3.13
CA ALA A 78 -2.15 -5.53 4.01
C ALA A 78 -1.05 -6.44 4.54
N LYS A 79 -0.92 -6.54 5.87
CA LYS A 79 0.16 -7.28 6.52
C LYS A 79 -0.35 -8.08 7.73
N PRO A 80 0.14 -9.31 7.97
CA PRO A 80 -0.22 -10.09 9.14
C PRO A 80 0.52 -9.68 10.44
N LEU A 81 0.98 -8.43 10.54
CA LEU A 81 1.82 -7.96 11.66
C LEU A 81 1.17 -8.18 13.04
N PRO A 82 -0.13 -7.90 13.26
CA PRO A 82 -0.74 -8.13 14.57
C PRO A 82 -0.71 -9.60 15.01
N LEU A 83 -0.92 -10.53 14.06
CA LEU A 83 -0.79 -11.97 14.34
C LEU A 83 0.65 -12.34 14.68
N GLN A 84 1.62 -11.82 13.92
CA GLN A 84 3.03 -12.17 14.09
C GLN A 84 3.61 -11.58 15.38
N GLU A 85 3.17 -10.38 15.75
CA GLU A 85 3.49 -9.80 17.06
C GLU A 85 2.94 -10.68 18.19
N TYR A 86 1.68 -11.13 18.08
CA TYR A 86 1.07 -12.02 19.06
C TYR A 86 1.80 -13.37 19.20
N LEU A 87 2.31 -13.92 18.11
CA LEU A 87 3.10 -15.16 18.10
C LEU A 87 4.56 -14.97 18.56
N GLY A 88 5.03 -13.73 18.71
CA GLY A 88 6.43 -13.42 19.00
C GLY A 88 7.37 -13.64 17.82
N GLU A 89 6.84 -13.61 16.59
CA GLU A 89 7.57 -13.84 15.34
C GLU A 89 7.82 -12.56 14.53
N LEU A 90 7.27 -11.42 14.96
CA LEU A 90 7.48 -10.14 14.28
C LEU A 90 8.97 -9.79 14.23
N THR A 91 9.52 -9.77 13.03
CA THR A 91 10.91 -9.39 12.78
C THR A 91 10.94 -8.38 11.64
N ILE A 92 11.57 -7.24 11.89
CA ILE A 92 11.83 -6.22 10.87
C ILE A 92 13.33 -5.93 10.90
N GLU A 93 13.99 -6.12 9.76
CA GLU A 93 15.41 -5.85 9.59
C GLU A 93 15.61 -4.74 8.56
N TYR A 94 16.47 -3.79 8.88
CA TYR A 94 16.82 -2.66 8.02
C TYR A 94 18.25 -2.83 7.51
N LYS A 95 18.47 -2.55 6.22
CA LYS A 95 19.79 -2.70 5.60
C LYS A 95 20.74 -1.53 5.95
N GLY A 96 20.18 -0.42 6.43
CA GLY A 96 20.92 0.76 6.91
C GLY A 96 21.19 1.83 5.85
N ASP A 97 20.56 1.73 4.67
CA ASP A 97 20.46 2.82 3.71
C ASP A 97 19.47 3.89 4.18
N GLU A 98 19.68 5.12 3.70
CA GLU A 98 18.84 6.26 4.02
C GLU A 98 17.72 6.43 2.98
N PRO A 99 16.51 6.85 3.38
CA PRO A 99 15.44 7.14 2.45
C PRO A 99 15.76 8.41 1.64
N VAL A 100 15.20 8.50 0.42
CA VAL A 100 15.18 9.77 -0.31
C VAL A 100 13.90 10.51 0.06
N HIS A 101 14.05 11.65 0.73
CA HIS A 101 12.95 12.58 1.01
C HIS A 101 12.90 13.70 -0.03
N THR A 102 11.71 14.29 -0.20
CA THR A 102 11.48 15.46 -1.05
C THR A 102 10.72 16.52 -0.27
N ASP A 103 10.76 17.77 -0.72
CA ASP A 103 10.03 18.90 -0.13
C ASP A 103 8.50 18.89 -0.41
N TYR A 104 7.94 17.69 -0.65
CA TYR A 104 6.52 17.50 -0.91
C TYR A 104 5.74 17.50 0.41
N GLU A 105 4.72 18.36 0.46
CA GLU A 105 3.77 18.43 1.56
C GLU A 105 2.43 17.86 1.07
N ALA A 106 1.96 16.79 1.73
CA ALA A 106 0.69 16.18 1.38
C ALA A 106 -0.48 17.14 1.66
N GLY A 107 -1.37 17.30 0.68
CA GLY A 107 -2.63 18.02 0.87
C GLY A 107 -3.61 17.28 1.77
N SER A 108 -4.76 17.89 2.04
CA SER A 108 -5.87 17.20 2.69
C SER A 108 -6.36 16.02 1.83
N PHE A 109 -7.09 15.08 2.45
CA PHE A 109 -7.66 13.94 1.72
C PHE A 109 -8.46 14.38 0.49
N THR A 110 -9.26 15.44 0.59
CA THR A 110 -10.03 15.95 -0.54
C THR A 110 -9.14 16.56 -1.64
N GLU A 111 -8.05 17.23 -1.27
CA GLU A 111 -7.11 17.79 -2.24
C GLU A 111 -6.33 16.68 -2.96
N GLU A 112 -5.97 15.61 -2.26
CA GLU A 112 -5.18 14.51 -2.81
C GLU A 112 -6.01 13.45 -3.55
N PHE A 113 -7.26 13.24 -3.11
CA PHE A 113 -8.13 12.13 -3.53
C PHE A 113 -9.55 12.55 -3.95
N GLY A 114 -9.99 13.78 -3.66
CA GLY A 114 -11.34 14.25 -4.01
C GLY A 114 -11.56 14.40 -5.52
N GLY A 115 -10.50 14.34 -6.32
CA GLY A 115 -10.51 14.41 -7.79
C GLY A 115 -10.37 13.07 -8.52
N ALA A 116 -10.31 11.93 -7.82
CA ALA A 116 -10.24 10.61 -8.47
C ALA A 116 -11.43 10.47 -9.47
N GLY A 117 -11.09 10.49 -10.76
CA GLY A 117 -12.05 10.75 -11.83
C GLY A 117 -13.20 9.75 -11.88
N ARG A 118 -14.41 10.27 -12.15
CA ARG A 118 -15.63 9.65 -12.73
C ARG A 118 -15.77 8.12 -12.67
N GLY A 119 -15.47 7.48 -11.55
CA GLY A 119 -15.55 6.03 -11.36
C GLY A 119 -15.51 5.61 -9.91
N TRP A 120 -14.76 6.34 -9.09
CA TRP A 120 -14.73 6.17 -7.63
C TRP A 120 -15.69 7.18 -7.02
N ARG A 121 -16.93 6.77 -6.76
CA ARG A 121 -17.80 7.54 -5.86
C ARG A 121 -17.28 7.31 -4.46
N SER A 122 -17.02 8.38 -3.70
CA SER A 122 -17.05 8.29 -2.25
C SER A 122 -18.42 7.72 -1.89
N ALA A 123 -18.48 6.46 -1.49
CA ALA A 123 -19.69 5.94 -0.89
C ALA A 123 -19.82 6.66 0.46
N ASP A 124 -20.87 7.46 0.61
CA ASP A 124 -21.28 7.88 1.94
C ASP A 124 -21.70 6.61 2.69
N ILE A 125 -21.37 6.47 3.97
CA ILE A 125 -21.80 5.30 4.75
C ILE A 125 -23.33 5.23 4.89
N SER A 126 -24.02 6.34 4.61
CA SER A 126 -25.47 6.41 4.48
C SER A 126 -26.01 6.00 3.10
N ASP A 127 -25.15 5.79 2.11
CA ASP A 127 -25.56 5.31 0.81
C ASP A 127 -26.14 3.89 0.92
N PRO A 128 -27.22 3.59 0.18
CA PRO A 128 -27.78 2.24 0.16
C PRO A 128 -26.73 1.27 -0.39
N ALA A 129 -26.59 0.11 0.27
CA ALA A 129 -25.71 -0.94 -0.19
C ALA A 129 -25.98 -1.27 -1.67
N PRO A 130 -24.93 -1.41 -2.51
CA PRO A 130 -25.13 -1.77 -3.90
C PRO A 130 -25.90 -3.09 -4.00
N PRO A 131 -26.75 -3.26 -5.02
CA PRO A 131 -27.46 -4.52 -5.22
C PRO A 131 -26.46 -5.67 -5.30
N SER A 132 -26.76 -6.78 -4.63
CA SER A 132 -25.94 -7.98 -4.71
C SER A 132 -25.77 -8.35 -6.18
N ALA A 133 -24.53 -8.35 -6.67
CA ALA A 133 -24.25 -8.91 -7.97
C ALA A 133 -24.67 -10.38 -7.96
N ASP A 134 -25.46 -10.80 -8.94
CA ASP A 134 -25.77 -12.21 -9.17
C ASP A 134 -24.43 -12.95 -9.32
N ARG A 135 -24.07 -13.72 -8.29
CA ARG A 135 -22.99 -14.68 -8.40
C ARG A 135 -23.49 -15.77 -9.35
N PRO A 136 -22.81 -16.04 -10.48
CA PRO A 136 -23.06 -17.28 -11.19
C PRO A 136 -22.70 -18.42 -10.24
N ASP A 137 -23.67 -19.28 -10.04
CA ASP A 137 -23.58 -20.59 -9.44
C ASP A 137 -22.40 -21.35 -10.05
N ARG A 138 -21.40 -21.63 -9.21
CA ARG A 138 -20.33 -22.61 -9.46
C ARG A 138 -20.42 -23.72 -8.45
#